data_AF-A0A6A6DGK3-F1
#
_entry.id   AF-A0A6A6DGK3-F1
#
_cell.length_a   1.000
_cell.length_b   1.000
_cell.length_c   1.000
_cell.angle_alpha   90.00
_cell.angle_beta   90.00
_cell.angle_gamma   90.00
#
_symmetry.space_group_name_H-M   'P 1'
#
loop_
_entity.id
_entity.type
_entity.pdbx_description
1 polymer ?
#
loop_
_entity_poly.entity_id
_entity_poly.type
_entity_poly.pdbx_seq_one_letter_code
_entity_poly.pdbx_strand_id
1 'polypeptide(L)'
;MAKTLIGAVALAALPSAIAFRNSSPFFLFSTSTLDVYGNDAEVARSTRLTEAVIESLRDCPSDTYVLVQQDGVSSVDYLHGQSAPRLGLYLGGGYADVKTTMTVPEVVGSIDTSSIYRFLESQCGAKGVQVDGAQGRLPTISPKNSSPRVVEVHFPAPAIANRALTLDKYDSFLEKLLTSSTKSEPYTVIYTTTAQTSDATFQNQHTYEMDDPFGEAVHMELKRDTGIHRKAAPQSEGALFERYQYLSPGLFMGLTAVVPLFFILYFGLSAISSLEVSYYAFSKEMGPSAQKKQ
;
A
#
# COMPACT_ATOMS: atom_id res chain seq x y z
N MET A 1 3.20 40.05 19.39
CA MET A 1 3.73 39.03 18.47
C MET A 1 3.48 37.61 19.01
N ALA A 2 2.22 37.22 19.24
CA ALA A 2 1.89 35.92 19.83
C ALA A 2 0.66 35.24 19.18
N LYS A 3 0.09 35.81 18.12
CA LYS A 3 -1.16 35.31 17.50
C LYS A 3 -0.96 34.60 16.17
N THR A 4 0.23 34.65 15.57
CA THR A 4 0.56 33.98 14.30
C THR A 4 1.20 32.60 14.48
N LEU A 5 1.54 32.20 15.71
CA LEU A 5 2.17 30.90 16.01
C LEU A 5 1.17 29.75 16.25
N ILE A 6 -0.13 30.04 16.41
CA ILE A 6 -1.14 29.04 16.76
C ILE A 6 -1.62 28.24 15.52
N GLY A 7 -1.50 28.82 14.31
CA GLY A 7 -1.93 28.15 13.08
C GLY A 7 -1.01 27.04 12.58
N ALA A 8 0.29 27.08 12.91
CA ALA A 8 1.27 26.11 12.42
C ALA A 8 1.29 24.79 13.22
N VAL A 9 0.83 24.80 14.48
CA VAL A 9 0.83 23.60 15.35
C VAL A 9 -0.36 22.68 15.05
N ALA A 10 -1.46 23.20 14.49
CA ALA A 10 -2.66 22.40 14.19
C ALA A 10 -2.45 21.39 13.04
N LEU A 11 -1.51 21.64 12.12
CA LEU A 11 -1.16 20.70 11.04
C LEU A 11 -0.19 19.60 11.49
N ALA A 12 0.55 19.81 12.59
CA ALA A 12 1.46 18.81 13.16
C ALA A 12 0.75 17.83 14.12
N ALA A 13 -0.51 18.11 14.49
CA ALA A 13 -1.34 17.24 15.34
C ALA A 13 -2.21 16.26 14.53
N LEU A 14 -2.05 16.21 13.20
CA LEU A 14 -2.62 15.13 12.41
C LEU A 14 -1.80 13.86 12.74
N PRO A 15 -2.43 12.77 13.20
CA PRO A 15 -1.72 11.51 13.35
C PRO A 15 -1.08 11.20 12.00
N SER A 16 0.24 11.05 11.97
CA SER A 16 0.97 10.48 10.84
C SER A 16 0.20 9.24 10.40
N ALA A 17 -0.28 9.26 9.15
CA ALA A 17 -1.26 8.32 8.66
C ALA A 17 -0.80 6.88 8.96
N ILE A 18 -1.59 6.15 9.75
CA ILE A 18 -1.44 4.71 10.03
C ILE A 18 -1.89 3.94 8.77
N ALA A 19 -1.30 4.28 7.61
CA ALA A 19 -1.93 4.06 6.32
C ALA A 19 -1.97 2.59 5.87
N PHE A 20 -1.18 1.70 6.48
CA PHE A 20 -1.00 0.31 6.01
C PHE A 20 -0.85 -0.70 7.16
N ARG A 21 -1.35 -0.39 8.36
CA ARG A 21 -1.24 -1.33 9.51
C ARG A 21 -2.13 -2.57 9.36
N ASN A 22 -3.22 -2.45 8.59
CA ASN A 22 -4.19 -3.52 8.34
C ASN A 22 -4.16 -3.97 6.88
N SER A 23 -2.96 -4.03 6.31
CA SER A 23 -2.71 -4.60 4.99
C SER A 23 -1.61 -5.66 5.06
N SER A 24 -1.63 -6.53 4.07
CA SER A 24 -0.70 -7.64 3.97
C SER A 24 -0.36 -7.93 2.50
N PRO A 25 0.82 -8.50 2.22
CA PRO A 25 1.30 -8.65 0.85
C PRO A 25 0.65 -9.83 0.13
N PHE A 26 0.38 -9.68 -1.14
CA PHE A 26 -0.11 -10.75 -2.01
C PHE A 26 0.95 -11.09 -3.05
N PHE A 27 1.14 -12.37 -3.29
CA PHE A 27 2.06 -12.85 -4.32
C PHE A 27 1.37 -13.88 -5.21
N LEU A 28 1.65 -13.85 -6.49
CA LEU A 28 1.20 -14.83 -7.45
C LEU A 28 2.33 -15.10 -8.44
N PHE A 29 2.52 -16.37 -8.76
CA PHE A 29 3.43 -16.76 -9.83
C PHE A 29 2.93 -18.01 -10.53
N SER A 30 3.21 -18.11 -11.82
CA SER A 30 2.76 -19.22 -12.66
C SER A 30 3.78 -19.57 -13.72
N THR A 31 3.84 -20.86 -14.04
CA THR A 31 4.59 -21.37 -15.20
C THR A 31 3.82 -21.21 -16.51
N SER A 32 2.52 -20.93 -16.43
CA SER A 32 1.68 -20.62 -17.57
C SER A 32 1.61 -19.11 -17.77
N THR A 33 1.34 -18.68 -19.00
CA THR A 33 1.11 -17.25 -19.29
C THR A 33 -0.28 -16.87 -18.80
N LEU A 34 -0.32 -16.01 -17.78
CA LEU A 34 -1.55 -15.44 -17.23
C LEU A 34 -1.64 -13.96 -17.60
N ASP A 35 -2.82 -13.53 -18.03
CA ASP A 35 -3.12 -12.11 -18.22
C ASP A 35 -3.51 -11.49 -16.88
N VAL A 36 -2.51 -11.00 -16.15
CA VAL A 36 -2.68 -10.46 -14.80
C VAL A 36 -2.74 -8.94 -14.85
N TYR A 37 -3.91 -8.39 -14.52
CA TYR A 37 -4.11 -6.94 -14.45
C TYR A 37 -3.62 -6.37 -13.11
N GLY A 38 -2.85 -5.28 -13.16
CA GLY A 38 -2.41 -4.56 -11.96
C GLY A 38 -1.12 -5.08 -11.32
N ASN A 39 -0.20 -5.64 -12.11
CA ASN A 39 1.13 -6.04 -11.62
C ASN A 39 1.91 -4.88 -10.98
N ASP A 40 1.66 -3.65 -11.42
CA ASP A 40 2.34 -2.45 -10.92
C ASP A 40 1.63 -1.79 -9.71
N ALA A 41 0.59 -2.43 -9.16
CA ALA A 41 -0.17 -1.86 -8.06
C ALA A 41 0.56 -2.03 -6.71
N GLU A 42 0.97 -0.92 -6.09
CA GLU A 42 1.53 -0.95 -4.72
C GLU A 42 0.46 -1.25 -3.66
N VAL A 43 -0.78 -0.82 -3.90
CA VAL A 43 -1.91 -0.96 -2.99
C VAL A 43 -3.14 -1.46 -3.74
N ALA A 44 -3.84 -2.46 -3.21
CA ALA A 44 -5.09 -2.93 -3.78
C ALA A 44 -6.11 -3.35 -2.70
N ARG A 45 -7.40 -3.39 -3.09
CA ARG A 45 -8.43 -3.99 -2.25
C ARG A 45 -8.53 -5.49 -2.54
N SER A 46 -8.66 -6.29 -1.49
CA SER A 46 -8.86 -7.74 -1.55
C SER A 46 -9.96 -8.19 -2.52
N THR A 47 -11.10 -7.49 -2.57
CA THR A 47 -12.21 -7.84 -3.47
C THR A 47 -11.84 -7.71 -4.95
N ARG A 48 -11.22 -6.58 -5.33
CA ARG A 48 -10.76 -6.36 -6.72
C ARG A 48 -9.66 -7.33 -7.11
N LEU A 49 -8.75 -7.66 -6.19
CA LEU A 49 -7.72 -8.67 -6.46
C LEU A 49 -8.33 -10.05 -6.64
N THR A 50 -9.31 -10.42 -5.83
CA THR A 50 -10.01 -11.71 -5.96
C THR A 50 -10.68 -11.82 -7.32
N GLU A 51 -11.39 -10.77 -7.76
CA GLU A 51 -12.00 -10.70 -9.09
C GLU A 51 -10.96 -10.77 -10.21
N ALA A 52 -9.86 -10.03 -10.10
CA ALA A 52 -8.79 -10.02 -11.10
C ALA A 52 -8.11 -11.40 -11.21
N VAL A 53 -7.84 -12.07 -10.09
CA VAL A 53 -7.27 -13.42 -10.09
C VAL A 53 -8.24 -14.42 -10.72
N ILE A 54 -9.53 -14.36 -10.38
CA ILE A 54 -10.56 -15.21 -10.99
C ILE A 54 -10.63 -14.98 -12.51
N GLU A 55 -10.55 -13.72 -12.96
CA GLU A 55 -10.51 -13.37 -14.38
C GLU A 55 -9.32 -14.01 -15.09
N SER A 56 -8.12 -13.88 -14.53
CA SER A 56 -6.89 -14.45 -15.10
C SER A 56 -6.91 -15.98 -15.17
N LEU A 57 -7.75 -16.64 -14.37
CA LEU A 57 -7.87 -18.10 -14.28
C LEU A 57 -9.02 -18.69 -15.10
N ARG A 58 -9.76 -17.88 -15.86
CA ARG A 58 -10.95 -18.30 -16.62
C ARG A 58 -10.72 -19.46 -17.59
N ASP A 59 -9.55 -19.49 -18.23
CA ASP A 59 -9.19 -20.52 -19.20
C ASP A 59 -8.49 -21.73 -18.57
N CYS A 60 -8.40 -21.78 -17.23
CA CYS A 60 -7.79 -22.87 -16.47
C CYS A 60 -6.40 -23.29 -16.99
N PRO A 61 -5.42 -22.37 -17.09
CA PRO A 61 -4.17 -22.60 -17.82
C PRO A 61 -3.14 -23.48 -17.09
N SER A 62 -3.45 -23.95 -15.88
CA SER A 62 -2.58 -24.82 -15.09
C SER A 62 -3.31 -26.10 -14.66
N ASP A 63 -2.54 -27.17 -14.52
CA ASP A 63 -3.04 -28.46 -14.02
C ASP A 63 -3.01 -28.51 -12.49
N THR A 64 -2.07 -27.79 -11.86
CA THR A 64 -1.96 -27.71 -10.41
C THR A 64 -2.04 -26.27 -9.93
N TYR A 65 -3.01 -25.98 -9.07
CA TYR A 65 -3.17 -24.71 -8.38
C TYR A 65 -2.76 -24.89 -6.93
N VAL A 66 -1.84 -24.07 -6.44
CA VAL A 66 -1.44 -24.07 -5.03
C VAL A 66 -1.96 -22.80 -4.39
N LEU A 67 -2.97 -22.94 -3.53
CA LEU A 67 -3.54 -21.85 -2.75
C LEU A 67 -2.83 -21.83 -1.40
N VAL A 68 -2.01 -20.82 -1.16
CA VAL A 68 -1.34 -20.64 0.13
C VAL A 68 -2.03 -19.54 0.90
N GLN A 69 -2.34 -19.81 2.17
CA GLN A 69 -2.84 -18.83 3.12
C GLN A 69 -1.85 -18.72 4.28
N GLN A 70 -1.21 -17.55 4.38
CA GLN A 70 -0.26 -17.23 5.44
C GLN A 70 -0.83 -16.18 6.37
N ASP A 71 -1.02 -16.56 7.63
CA ASP A 71 -1.61 -15.65 8.59
C ASP A 71 -0.59 -14.70 9.24
N GLY A 72 -1.05 -13.51 9.62
CA GLY A 72 -0.33 -12.59 10.50
C GLY A 72 1.02 -12.12 9.95
N VAL A 73 1.06 -11.66 8.70
CA VAL A 73 2.28 -11.13 8.07
C VAL A 73 2.09 -9.74 7.46
N SER A 74 3.19 -9.00 7.31
CA SER A 74 3.24 -7.70 6.64
C SER A 74 4.32 -7.68 5.56
N SER A 75 4.30 -6.65 4.71
CA SER A 75 5.28 -6.45 3.64
C SER A 75 6.72 -6.40 4.15
N VAL A 76 6.94 -5.82 5.33
CA VAL A 76 8.25 -5.69 6.00
C VAL A 76 8.94 -7.04 6.19
N ASP A 77 8.17 -8.11 6.40
CA ASP A 77 8.73 -9.43 6.65
C ASP A 77 9.41 -10.03 5.43
N TYR A 78 9.07 -9.56 4.23
CA TYR A 78 9.58 -10.06 2.96
C TYR A 78 10.64 -9.14 2.33
N LEU A 79 10.88 -7.93 2.88
CA LEU A 79 11.79 -6.94 2.30
C LEU A 79 13.26 -7.39 2.22
N HIS A 80 13.74 -8.10 3.25
CA HIS A 80 15.17 -8.41 3.37
C HIS A 80 15.58 -9.75 2.76
N GLY A 81 14.67 -10.47 2.11
CA GLY A 81 14.93 -11.77 1.49
C GLY A 81 15.34 -12.90 2.44
N GLN A 82 15.58 -12.61 3.73
CA GLN A 82 15.99 -13.59 4.74
C GLN A 82 14.83 -14.47 5.22
N SER A 83 13.62 -13.92 5.29
CA SER A 83 12.44 -14.64 5.78
C SER A 83 11.81 -15.57 4.74
N ALA A 84 12.00 -15.28 3.45
CA ALA A 84 11.42 -16.07 2.37
C ALA A 84 12.31 -16.04 1.11
N PRO A 85 13.55 -16.58 1.19
CA PRO A 85 14.51 -16.52 0.10
C PRO A 85 14.02 -17.25 -1.17
N ARG A 86 13.33 -18.38 -1.04
CA ARG A 86 12.90 -19.19 -2.19
C ARG A 86 11.70 -18.57 -2.89
N LEU A 87 10.72 -18.08 -2.13
CA LEU A 87 9.63 -17.27 -2.67
C LEU A 87 10.19 -16.05 -3.43
N GLY A 88 11.21 -15.39 -2.87
CA GLY A 88 11.93 -14.31 -3.54
C GLY A 88 12.55 -14.73 -4.89
N LEU A 89 13.08 -15.95 -4.99
CA LEU A 89 13.62 -16.49 -6.25
C LEU A 89 12.52 -16.75 -7.30
N TYR A 90 11.36 -17.26 -6.90
CA TYR A 90 10.22 -17.45 -7.81
C TYR A 90 9.70 -16.12 -8.37
N LEU A 91 9.60 -15.09 -7.52
CA LEU A 91 9.10 -13.77 -7.92
C LEU A 91 10.15 -12.94 -8.66
N GLY A 92 11.43 -13.12 -8.32
CA GLY A 92 12.56 -12.38 -8.89
C GLY A 92 13.11 -12.93 -10.21
N GLY A 93 12.44 -13.93 -10.81
CA GLY A 93 12.87 -14.52 -12.09
C GLY A 93 14.07 -15.47 -11.99
N GLY A 94 14.33 -16.03 -10.82
CA GLY A 94 15.39 -17.03 -10.62
C GLY A 94 15.11 -18.38 -11.28
N TYR A 95 13.85 -18.68 -11.58
CA TYR A 95 13.42 -19.90 -12.27
C TYR A 95 12.88 -19.58 -13.66
N ALA A 96 13.53 -20.14 -14.70
CA ALA A 96 13.17 -19.89 -16.09
C ALA A 96 11.78 -20.42 -16.49
N ASP A 97 11.25 -21.38 -15.73
CA ASP A 97 9.94 -21.99 -16.00
C ASP A 97 8.77 -21.07 -15.60
N VAL A 98 9.01 -20.09 -14.72
CA VAL A 98 7.99 -19.12 -14.29
C VAL A 98 7.85 -18.05 -15.37
N LYS A 99 6.65 -17.94 -15.94
CA LYS A 99 6.35 -17.00 -17.03
C LYS A 99 5.64 -15.75 -16.57
N THR A 100 4.79 -15.86 -15.55
CA THR A 100 4.02 -14.74 -15.03
C THR A 100 4.24 -14.63 -13.53
N THR A 101 4.48 -13.41 -13.06
CA THR A 101 4.58 -13.04 -11.66
C THR A 101 3.72 -11.81 -11.39
N MET A 102 3.14 -11.75 -10.19
CA MET A 102 2.41 -10.60 -9.68
C MET A 102 2.70 -10.42 -8.20
N THR A 103 3.00 -9.19 -7.80
CA THR A 103 3.23 -8.85 -6.38
C THR A 103 2.47 -7.59 -6.03
N VAL A 104 1.67 -7.63 -4.98
CA VAL A 104 1.00 -6.45 -4.43
C VAL A 104 1.42 -6.32 -2.97
N PRO A 105 2.30 -5.36 -2.63
CA PRO A 105 2.83 -5.20 -1.29
C PRO A 105 1.76 -4.95 -0.22
N GLU A 106 0.74 -4.16 -0.54
CA GLU A 106 -0.27 -3.75 0.43
C GLU A 106 -1.70 -4.08 -0.04
N VAL A 107 -2.23 -5.21 0.43
CA VAL A 107 -3.63 -5.58 0.19
C VAL A 107 -4.48 -5.24 1.41
N VAL A 108 -5.51 -4.41 1.19
CA VAL A 108 -6.46 -4.03 2.24
C VAL A 108 -7.59 -5.06 2.32
N GLY A 109 -7.76 -5.65 3.50
CA GLY A 109 -8.73 -6.70 3.78
C GLY A 109 -8.21 -8.11 3.45
N SER A 110 -9.03 -9.12 3.73
CA SER A 110 -8.68 -10.52 3.47
C SER A 110 -9.12 -10.95 2.09
N ILE A 111 -8.22 -11.58 1.32
CA ILE A 111 -8.57 -12.23 0.05
C ILE A 111 -9.43 -13.45 0.36
N ASP A 112 -10.51 -13.64 -0.39
CA ASP A 112 -11.42 -14.77 -0.22
C ASP A 112 -10.90 -15.99 -1.00
N THR A 113 -10.03 -16.77 -0.33
CA THR A 113 -9.48 -18.02 -0.85
C THR A 113 -10.58 -19.04 -1.17
N SER A 114 -11.71 -19.01 -0.44
CA SER A 114 -12.82 -19.93 -0.65
C SER A 114 -13.56 -19.67 -1.96
N SER A 115 -13.69 -18.40 -2.37
CA SER A 115 -14.26 -18.04 -3.67
C SER A 115 -13.37 -18.48 -4.83
N ILE A 116 -12.05 -18.32 -4.70
CA ILE A 116 -11.08 -18.81 -5.70
C ILE A 116 -11.14 -20.33 -5.79
N TYR A 117 -11.15 -21.03 -4.65
CA TYR A 117 -11.28 -22.49 -4.60
C TYR A 117 -12.55 -22.97 -5.31
N ARG A 118 -13.71 -22.39 -4.97
CA ARG A 118 -15.00 -22.75 -5.59
C ARG A 118 -14.99 -22.52 -7.09
N PHE A 119 -14.39 -21.42 -7.54
CA PHE A 119 -14.24 -21.13 -8.96
C PHE A 119 -13.41 -22.22 -9.67
N LEU A 120 -12.27 -22.61 -9.11
CA LEU A 120 -11.42 -23.66 -9.67
C LEU A 120 -12.13 -25.03 -9.68
N GLU A 121 -12.90 -25.34 -8.63
CA GLU A 121 -13.70 -26.56 -8.57
C GLU A 121 -14.81 -26.58 -9.63
N SER A 122 -15.57 -25.47 -9.76
CA SER A 122 -16.73 -25.42 -10.66
C SER A 122 -16.35 -25.24 -12.13
N GLN A 123 -15.36 -24.40 -12.43
CA GLN A 123 -15.00 -24.01 -13.79
C GLN A 123 -13.93 -24.94 -14.37
N CYS A 124 -12.91 -25.26 -13.57
CA CYS A 124 -11.78 -26.07 -14.00
C CYS A 124 -11.95 -27.56 -13.65
N GLY A 125 -13.01 -27.94 -12.93
CA GLY A 125 -13.23 -29.31 -12.47
C GLY A 125 -12.15 -29.78 -11.48
N ALA A 126 -11.53 -28.84 -10.77
CA ALA A 126 -10.35 -29.11 -9.99
C ALA A 126 -10.67 -29.81 -8.67
N LYS A 127 -9.87 -30.81 -8.27
CA LYS A 127 -10.05 -31.52 -7.00
C LYS A 127 -9.14 -30.98 -5.91
N GLY A 128 -9.72 -30.68 -4.74
CA GLY A 128 -8.99 -30.15 -3.60
C GLY A 128 -8.25 -31.19 -2.77
N VAL A 129 -7.07 -30.80 -2.30
CA VAL A 129 -6.30 -31.48 -1.26
C VAL A 129 -5.88 -30.42 -0.25
N GLN A 130 -6.30 -30.57 1.00
CA GLN A 130 -5.88 -29.67 2.08
C GLN A 130 -4.61 -30.17 2.76
N VAL A 131 -3.70 -29.25 3.03
CA VAL A 131 -2.39 -29.50 3.62
C VAL A 131 -2.17 -28.50 4.75
N ASP A 132 -1.94 -29.03 5.95
CA ASP A 132 -1.49 -28.21 7.08
C ASP A 132 0.03 -27.99 6.97
N GLY A 133 0.41 -26.76 6.60
CA GLY A 133 1.81 -26.37 6.43
C GLY A 133 2.59 -26.34 7.74
N ALA A 134 1.93 -26.18 8.89
CA ALA A 134 2.58 -26.17 10.20
C ALA A 134 3.09 -27.55 10.61
N GLN A 135 2.41 -28.62 10.19
CA GLN A 135 2.79 -29.99 10.51
C GLN A 135 3.95 -30.51 9.65
N GLY A 136 4.32 -29.79 8.58
CA GLY A 136 5.43 -30.15 7.70
C GLY A 136 5.22 -31.48 6.96
N ARG A 137 3.99 -31.97 6.88
CA ARG A 137 3.65 -33.23 6.20
C ARG A 137 3.33 -32.93 4.74
N LEU A 138 4.10 -33.52 3.85
CA LEU A 138 3.83 -33.44 2.42
C LEU A 138 2.65 -34.36 2.07
N PRO A 139 1.68 -33.89 1.27
CA PRO A 139 0.60 -34.75 0.79
C PRO A 139 1.17 -35.85 -0.09
N THR A 140 0.64 -37.07 0.05
CA THR A 140 0.90 -38.14 -0.92
C THR A 140 0.03 -37.86 -2.14
N ILE A 141 0.59 -37.18 -3.12
CA ILE A 141 -0.10 -36.85 -4.36
C ILE A 141 0.05 -38.04 -5.29
N SER A 142 -1.06 -38.75 -5.54
CA SER A 142 -1.08 -39.82 -6.53
C SER A 142 -0.78 -39.24 -7.91
N PRO A 143 0.25 -39.72 -8.62
CA PRO A 143 0.49 -39.30 -9.98
C PRO A 143 -0.69 -39.80 -10.82
N LYS A 144 -1.25 -38.91 -11.65
CA LYS A 144 -2.17 -39.23 -12.74
C LYS A 144 -3.66 -39.35 -12.35
N ASN A 145 -4.30 -38.21 -12.14
CA ASN A 145 -5.71 -38.04 -12.50
C ASN A 145 -5.81 -36.90 -13.51
N SER A 146 -6.57 -37.08 -14.59
CA SER A 146 -6.69 -36.16 -15.73
C SER A 146 -7.41 -34.84 -15.42
N SER A 147 -7.74 -34.59 -14.15
CA SER A 147 -8.41 -33.38 -13.71
C SER A 147 -7.40 -32.43 -13.05
N PRO A 148 -7.53 -31.12 -13.26
CA PRO A 148 -6.78 -30.14 -12.49
C PRO A 148 -6.94 -30.36 -10.98
N ARG A 149 -6.01 -29.86 -10.20
CA ARG A 149 -5.97 -30.09 -8.74
C ARG A 149 -5.64 -28.81 -8.00
N VAL A 150 -6.26 -28.66 -6.83
CA VAL A 150 -6.06 -27.52 -5.94
C VAL A 150 -5.41 -28.03 -4.66
N VAL A 151 -4.22 -27.55 -4.34
CA VAL A 151 -3.54 -27.84 -3.08
C VAL A 151 -3.68 -26.62 -2.19
N GLU A 152 -4.50 -26.72 -1.16
CA GLU A 152 -4.69 -25.65 -0.19
C GLU A 152 -3.72 -25.83 0.97
N VAL A 153 -2.90 -24.82 1.24
CA VAL A 153 -1.86 -24.83 2.25
C VAL A 153 -2.13 -23.72 3.24
N HIS A 154 -2.23 -24.07 4.51
CA HIS A 154 -2.40 -23.09 5.59
C HIS A 154 -1.12 -22.97 6.43
N PHE A 155 -0.65 -21.74 6.62
CA PHE A 155 0.46 -21.40 7.51
C PHE A 155 -0.01 -20.45 8.61
N PRO A 156 0.16 -20.82 9.89
CA PRO A 156 -0.27 -19.99 10.99
C PRO A 156 0.67 -18.79 11.19
N ALA A 157 0.18 -17.78 11.91
CA ALA A 157 0.94 -16.58 12.23
C ALA A 157 2.25 -16.90 12.97
N PRO A 158 3.40 -16.44 12.47
CA PRO A 158 4.67 -16.70 13.11
C PRO A 158 4.81 -15.87 14.40
N ALA A 159 5.37 -16.48 15.44
CA ALA A 159 5.62 -15.80 16.72
C ALA A 159 6.66 -14.68 16.55
N ILE A 160 6.47 -13.56 17.25
CA ILE A 160 7.29 -12.34 17.14
C ILE A 160 8.79 -12.64 17.33
N ALA A 161 9.15 -13.45 18.33
CA ALA A 161 10.54 -13.69 18.72
C ALA A 161 11.38 -14.40 17.64
N ASN A 162 10.78 -15.32 16.88
CA ASN A 162 11.49 -16.15 15.89
C ASN A 162 10.84 -16.03 14.50
N ARG A 163 10.35 -14.82 14.20
CA ARG A 163 9.48 -14.56 13.06
C ARG A 163 10.14 -14.91 11.73
N ALA A 164 11.32 -14.34 11.45
CA ALA A 164 12.07 -14.62 10.22
C ALA A 164 12.44 -16.10 10.07
N LEU A 165 12.88 -16.75 11.16
CA LEU A 165 13.22 -18.18 11.16
C LEU A 165 12.00 -19.08 10.91
N THR A 166 10.82 -18.67 11.36
CA THR A 166 9.58 -19.43 11.15
C THR A 166 9.11 -19.29 9.70
N LEU A 167 9.19 -18.08 9.15
CA LEU A 167 8.90 -17.83 7.75
C LEU A 167 9.86 -18.59 6.81
N ASP A 168 11.15 -18.67 7.12
CA ASP A 168 12.11 -19.46 6.31
C ASP A 168 11.77 -20.95 6.33
N LYS A 169 11.26 -21.48 7.45
CA LYS A 169 10.77 -22.85 7.51
C LYS A 169 9.54 -23.07 6.63
N TYR A 170 8.60 -22.12 6.61
CA TYR A 170 7.43 -22.19 5.73
C TYR A 170 7.82 -22.07 4.26
N ASP A 171 8.75 -21.19 3.94
CA ASP A 171 9.35 -21.04 2.62
C ASP A 171 10.05 -22.33 2.15
N SER A 172 10.84 -22.96 3.04
CA SER A 172 11.45 -24.27 2.81
C SER A 172 10.42 -25.36 2.54
N PHE A 173 9.31 -25.35 3.29
CA PHE A 173 8.24 -26.33 3.11
C PHE A 173 7.51 -26.11 1.79
N LEU A 174 7.24 -24.85 1.42
CA LEU A 174 6.59 -24.50 0.15
C LEU A 174 7.43 -25.00 -1.04
N GLU A 175 8.75 -24.79 -1.03
CA GLU A 175 9.62 -25.30 -2.10
C GLU A 175 9.57 -26.83 -2.22
N LYS A 176 9.61 -27.55 -1.09
CA LYS A 176 9.47 -29.01 -1.07
C LYS A 176 8.11 -29.43 -1.61
N LEU A 177 7.05 -28.72 -1.25
CA LEU A 177 5.70 -28.99 -1.73
C LEU A 177 5.63 -28.80 -3.24
N LEU A 178 6.10 -27.67 -3.78
CA LEU A 178 6.12 -27.40 -5.21
C LEU A 178 6.92 -28.48 -5.94
N THR A 179 8.15 -28.75 -5.51
CA THR A 179 9.01 -29.76 -6.13
C THR A 179 8.41 -31.18 -6.07
N SER A 180 7.59 -31.48 -5.07
CA SER A 180 6.90 -32.77 -4.97
C SER A 180 5.63 -32.85 -5.82
N SER A 181 4.91 -31.73 -5.98
CA SER A 181 3.58 -31.66 -6.58
C SER A 181 3.57 -31.30 -8.06
N THR A 182 4.60 -30.58 -8.55
CA THR A 182 4.56 -29.91 -9.86
C THR A 182 5.61 -30.38 -10.85
N LYS A 183 6.34 -31.46 -10.55
CA LYS A 183 7.58 -31.91 -11.23
C LYS A 183 7.58 -32.03 -12.76
N SER A 184 6.44 -31.93 -13.45
CA SER A 184 6.37 -31.92 -14.92
C SER A 184 5.10 -31.25 -15.49
N GLU A 185 4.29 -30.57 -14.67
CA GLU A 185 2.99 -30.02 -15.09
C GLU A 185 2.93 -28.51 -14.85
N PRO A 186 2.22 -27.76 -15.71
CA PRO A 186 2.02 -26.33 -15.50
C PRO A 186 1.30 -26.08 -14.18
N TYR A 187 1.84 -25.18 -13.36
CA TYR A 187 1.29 -24.85 -12.06
C TYR A 187 1.19 -23.35 -11.85
N THR A 188 0.22 -22.97 -11.02
CA THR A 188 0.01 -21.60 -10.56
C THR A 188 -0.04 -21.59 -9.05
N VAL A 189 0.72 -20.69 -8.43
CA VAL A 189 0.76 -20.48 -6.98
C VAL A 189 0.12 -19.13 -6.68
N ILE A 190 -0.87 -19.15 -5.80
CA ILE A 190 -1.59 -17.97 -5.32
C ILE A 190 -1.31 -17.89 -3.83
N TYR A 191 -0.47 -16.94 -3.44
CA TYR A 191 -0.04 -16.75 -2.06
C TYR A 191 -0.79 -15.56 -1.46
N THR A 192 -1.77 -15.90 -0.63
CA THR A 192 -2.59 -14.95 0.12
C THR A 192 -2.08 -14.82 1.53
N THR A 193 -2.19 -13.62 2.08
CA THR A 193 -1.79 -13.33 3.46
C THR A 193 -2.90 -12.63 4.20
N THR A 194 -2.86 -12.70 5.54
CA THR A 194 -3.69 -11.86 6.40
C THR A 194 -2.81 -10.90 7.22
N ALA A 195 -3.33 -9.70 7.44
CA ALA A 195 -2.66 -8.68 8.23
C ALA A 195 -2.44 -9.15 9.68
N GLN A 196 -1.46 -8.55 10.34
CA GLN A 196 -1.18 -8.81 11.74
C GLN A 196 -2.36 -8.35 12.60
N THR A 197 -3.21 -9.28 13.05
CA THR A 197 -4.29 -8.98 13.98
C THR A 197 -3.68 -8.59 15.32
N SER A 198 -3.95 -7.35 15.74
CA SER A 198 -3.54 -6.77 17.01
C SER A 198 -4.33 -7.34 18.20
N ASP A 199 -4.43 -8.66 18.31
CA ASP A 199 -4.96 -9.35 19.50
C ASP A 199 -3.86 -9.72 20.51
N ALA A 200 -2.60 -9.47 20.16
CA ALA A 200 -1.54 -9.32 21.15
C ALA A 200 -1.73 -7.96 21.86
N THR A 201 -2.53 -7.97 22.92
CA THR A 201 -2.50 -7.04 24.07
C THR A 201 -1.88 -5.67 23.79
N PHE A 202 -2.75 -4.66 23.70
CA PHE A 202 -2.46 -3.22 23.80
C PHE A 202 -1.79 -2.84 25.15
N GLN A 203 -0.64 -3.44 25.48
CA GLN A 203 0.17 -3.06 26.65
C GLN A 203 1.64 -2.78 26.32
N ASN A 204 2.14 -3.13 25.14
CA ASN A 204 3.42 -2.62 24.66
C ASN A 204 3.20 -1.74 23.45
N GLN A 205 2.55 -0.60 23.73
CA GLN A 205 2.68 0.58 22.90
C GLN A 205 4.15 1.01 23.00
N HIS A 206 5.02 0.38 22.23
CA HIS A 206 6.19 1.08 21.71
C HIS A 206 5.60 2.15 20.79
N THR A 207 5.21 3.27 21.39
CA THR A 207 5.38 4.58 20.79
C THR A 207 6.71 4.49 20.06
N TYR A 208 6.69 4.72 18.75
CA TYR A 208 7.90 4.89 17.97
C TYR A 208 8.61 6.11 18.58
N GLU A 209 9.40 5.88 19.61
CA GLU A 209 10.39 6.82 20.09
C GLU A 209 11.44 6.76 18.98
N MET A 210 11.56 7.84 18.20
CA MET A 210 12.75 8.05 17.41
C MET A 210 13.89 8.23 18.42
N ASP A 211 14.43 7.11 18.92
CA ASP A 211 15.82 7.08 19.36
C ASP A 211 16.62 7.38 18.11
N ASP A 212 17.01 8.65 17.98
CA ASP A 212 17.75 9.21 16.87
C ASP A 212 19.02 8.36 16.64
N PRO A 213 19.05 7.45 15.64
CA PRO A 213 20.23 6.61 15.40
C PRO A 213 21.34 7.42 14.72
N PHE A 214 21.06 8.68 14.38
CA PHE A 214 21.93 9.59 13.66
C PHE A 214 22.11 10.84 14.51
N GLY A 215 23.03 10.75 15.48
CA GLY A 215 23.49 11.93 16.20
C GLY A 215 23.80 13.09 15.24
N GLU A 216 23.31 14.27 15.61
CA GLU A 216 23.71 15.58 15.08
C GLU A 216 23.87 15.66 13.55
N ALA A 217 22.79 16.00 12.86
CA ALA A 217 22.76 16.76 11.60
C ALA A 217 23.91 16.49 10.62
N VAL A 218 24.01 15.27 10.10
CA VAL A 218 24.75 15.04 8.85
C VAL A 218 23.76 15.28 7.71
N HIS A 219 23.84 16.45 7.07
CA HIS A 219 23.17 16.71 5.80
C HIS A 219 23.72 15.73 4.74
N MET A 220 23.14 14.54 4.66
CA MET A 220 23.34 13.63 3.54
C MET A 220 22.49 14.14 2.39
N GLU A 221 23.08 14.99 1.54
CA GLU A 221 22.58 15.13 0.19
C GLU A 221 22.74 13.77 -0.50
N LEU A 222 21.63 13.01 -0.56
CA LEU A 222 21.51 11.84 -1.43
C LEU A 222 21.63 12.32 -2.87
N LYS A 223 22.87 12.36 -3.37
CA LYS A 223 23.19 12.52 -4.77
C LYS A 223 22.60 11.31 -5.50
N ARG A 224 21.39 11.50 -6.03
CA ARG A 224 20.63 10.52 -6.81
C ARG A 224 21.55 9.98 -7.91
N ASP A 225 22.03 8.75 -7.73
CA ASP A 225 22.86 8.09 -8.72
C ASP A 225 21.97 7.69 -9.90
N THR A 226 22.02 8.50 -10.97
CA THR A 226 21.32 8.22 -12.23
C THR A 226 22.15 7.32 -13.15
N GLY A 227 23.24 6.72 -12.67
CA GLY A 227 24.23 6.03 -13.49
C GLY A 227 23.89 4.59 -13.89
N ILE A 228 22.93 3.92 -13.24
CA ILE A 228 22.77 2.46 -13.36
C ILE A 228 21.34 2.04 -13.74
N HIS A 229 20.67 2.83 -14.58
CA HIS A 229 19.59 2.29 -15.41
C HIS A 229 20.01 2.36 -16.86
N ARG A 230 20.26 1.18 -17.43
CA ARG A 230 20.51 0.97 -18.86
C ARG A 230 19.33 1.60 -19.61
N LYS A 231 19.56 2.78 -20.20
CA LYS A 231 18.57 3.50 -21.01
C LYS A 231 18.01 2.53 -22.05
N ALA A 232 16.76 2.13 -21.88
CA ALA A 232 15.95 1.73 -23.02
C ALA A 232 15.92 2.92 -24.00
N ALA A 233 15.93 2.61 -25.29
CA ALA A 233 16.02 3.56 -26.40
C ALA A 233 15.10 4.79 -26.21
N PRO A 234 15.47 5.96 -26.76
CA PRO A 234 14.79 7.22 -26.49
C PRO A 234 13.37 7.20 -27.08
N GLN A 235 12.39 6.79 -26.27
CA GLN A 235 11.01 7.14 -26.52
C GLN A 235 10.81 8.56 -26.01
N SER A 236 10.22 9.42 -26.83
CA SER A 236 10.08 10.86 -26.62
C SER A 236 9.13 11.27 -25.49
N GLU A 237 8.78 10.32 -24.63
CA GLU A 237 7.81 10.48 -23.54
C GLU A 237 8.49 10.05 -22.24
N GLY A 238 9.03 11.04 -21.54
CA GLY A 238 9.51 10.88 -20.18
C GLY A 238 8.38 10.47 -19.22
N ALA A 239 8.74 10.08 -18.00
CA ALA A 239 7.79 9.63 -16.98
C ALA A 239 6.63 10.63 -16.82
N LEU A 240 5.43 10.13 -16.51
CA LEU A 240 4.16 10.89 -16.45
C LEU A 240 4.21 12.15 -15.54
N PHE A 241 5.18 12.20 -14.62
CA PHE A 241 5.43 13.31 -13.71
C PHE A 241 6.57 14.26 -14.12
N GLU A 242 7.36 13.96 -15.16
CA GLU A 242 8.40 14.88 -15.65
C GLU A 242 7.80 16.15 -16.26
N ARG A 243 6.58 16.08 -16.79
CA ARG A 243 5.89 17.22 -17.40
C ARG A 243 4.83 17.88 -16.52
N TYR A 244 4.54 17.34 -15.34
CA TYR A 244 3.50 17.88 -14.47
C TYR A 244 4.09 18.88 -13.46
N GLN A 245 4.06 20.16 -13.81
CA GLN A 245 4.45 21.24 -12.91
C GLN A 245 3.21 21.82 -12.22
N TYR A 246 2.88 21.34 -11.01
CA TYR A 246 1.71 21.78 -10.24
C TYR A 246 1.66 23.30 -10.01
N LEU A 247 2.81 23.94 -9.82
CA LEU A 247 2.96 25.39 -9.82
C LEU A 247 3.91 25.79 -10.93
N SER A 248 3.37 26.17 -12.09
CA SER A 248 4.18 26.81 -13.12
C SER A 248 4.83 28.07 -12.54
N PRO A 249 6.02 28.49 -13.01
CA PRO A 249 6.72 29.64 -12.45
C PRO A 249 5.86 30.91 -12.51
N GLY A 250 5.05 31.04 -13.59
CA GLY A 250 4.07 32.11 -13.73
C GLY A 250 2.91 32.04 -12.74
N LEU A 251 2.37 30.85 -12.46
CA LEU A 251 1.30 30.68 -11.47
C LEU A 251 1.80 31.03 -10.06
N PHE A 252 3.01 30.59 -9.71
CA PHE A 252 3.62 30.89 -8.41
C PHE A 252 3.90 32.39 -8.22
N MET A 253 4.50 33.03 -9.24
CA MET A 253 4.72 34.48 -9.22
C MET A 253 3.40 35.26 -9.15
N GLY A 254 2.38 34.81 -9.89
CA GLY A 254 1.04 35.41 -9.87
C GLY A 254 0.38 35.32 -8.50
N LEU A 255 0.31 34.11 -7.92
CA LEU A 255 -0.26 33.91 -6.58
C LEU A 255 0.48 34.72 -5.51
N THR A 256 1.81 34.77 -5.59
CA THR A 256 2.63 35.54 -4.65
C THR A 256 2.37 37.04 -4.75
N ALA A 257 2.13 37.58 -5.95
CA ALA A 257 1.80 38.99 -6.15
C ALA A 257 0.34 39.33 -5.78
N VAL A 258 -0.59 38.39 -5.96
CA VAL A 258 -2.02 38.58 -5.67
C VAL A 258 -2.29 38.69 -4.17
N VAL A 259 -1.57 37.92 -3.33
CA VAL A 259 -1.74 37.92 -1.87
C VAL A 259 -1.59 39.32 -1.23
N PRO A 260 -0.50 40.08 -1.41
CA PRO A 260 -0.37 41.42 -0.82
C PRO A 260 -1.41 42.41 -1.40
N LEU A 261 -1.82 42.24 -2.65
CA LEU A 261 -2.83 43.07 -3.29
C LEU A 261 -4.21 42.87 -2.64
N PHE A 262 -4.57 41.62 -2.32
CA PHE A 262 -5.78 41.31 -1.54
C PHE A 262 -5.73 41.88 -0.12
N PHE A 263 -4.56 41.87 0.54
CA PHE A 263 -4.43 42.49 1.86
C PHE A 263 -4.67 44.00 1.80
N ILE A 264 -4.06 44.71 0.84
CA ILE A 264 -4.26 46.15 0.67
C ILE A 264 -5.73 46.46 0.37
N LEU A 265 -6.37 45.69 -0.51
CA LEU A 265 -7.79 45.84 -0.83
C LEU A 265 -8.67 45.59 0.40
N TYR A 266 -8.39 44.54 1.17
CA TYR A 266 -9.14 44.20 2.38
C TYR A 266 -9.09 45.32 3.43
N PHE A 267 -7.90 45.88 3.69
CA PHE A 267 -7.75 47.02 4.60
C PHE A 267 -8.43 48.28 4.04
N GLY A 268 -8.34 48.52 2.74
CA GLY A 268 -9.03 49.64 2.08
C GLY A 268 -10.56 49.55 2.23
N LEU A 269 -11.15 48.38 1.96
CA LEU A 269 -12.59 48.16 2.11
C LEU A 269 -13.03 48.26 3.58
N SER A 270 -12.23 47.74 4.51
CA SER A 270 -12.52 47.84 5.95
C SER A 270 -12.47 49.29 6.45
N ALA A 271 -11.56 50.11 5.91
CA ALA A 271 -11.50 51.53 6.23
C ALA A 271 -12.70 52.30 5.69
N ILE A 272 -13.15 51.98 4.47
CA ILE A 272 -14.34 52.61 3.87
C ILE A 272 -15.62 52.18 4.60
N SER A 273 -15.75 50.89 4.96
CA SER A 273 -16.93 50.41 5.67
C SER A 273 -17.03 50.95 7.10
N SER A 274 -15.89 51.33 7.70
CA SER A 274 -15.83 51.94 9.03
C SER A 274 -16.17 53.43 9.05
N LEU A 275 -16.44 54.06 7.91
CA LEU A 275 -16.87 55.46 7.87
C LEU A 275 -18.33 55.58 8.30
N GLU A 276 -18.53 55.81 9.59
CA GLU A 276 -19.82 56.20 10.13
C GLU A 276 -20.00 57.72 9.96
N VAL A 277 -21.10 58.12 9.32
CA VAL A 277 -21.51 59.52 9.28
C VAL A 277 -22.20 59.84 10.60
N SER A 278 -21.63 60.76 11.37
CA SER A 278 -22.25 61.28 12.59
C SER A 278 -23.48 62.13 12.24
N TYR A 279 -24.64 61.47 12.10
CA TYR A 279 -25.93 62.14 11.91
C TYR A 279 -26.37 62.98 13.11
N TYR A 280 -25.77 62.75 14.29
CA TYR A 280 -26.04 63.51 15.52
C TYR A 280 -25.62 64.99 15.40
N ALA A 281 -24.54 65.28 14.67
CA ALA A 281 -24.10 66.65 14.41
C ALA A 281 -25.04 67.45 13.48
N PHE A 282 -25.91 66.76 12.73
CA PHE A 282 -26.93 67.38 11.88
C PHE A 282 -28.31 67.40 12.55
N SER A 283 -28.48 66.72 13.69
CA SER A 283 -29.69 66.83 14.50
C SER A 283 -29.59 68.08 15.39
N LYS A 284 -30.57 68.97 15.28
CA LYS A 284 -30.68 70.14 16.15
C LYS A 284 -30.90 69.65 17.59
N GLU A 285 -29.95 69.89 18.48
CA GLU A 285 -30.09 69.52 19.90
C GLU A 285 -31.33 70.20 20.51
N MET A 286 -32.35 69.41 20.84
CA MET A 286 -33.54 69.82 21.60
C MET A 286 -33.42 69.43 23.07
N GLY A 287 -32.18 69.32 23.57
CA GLY A 287 -31.89 69.03 24.98
C GLY A 287 -32.05 70.27 25.88
N PRO A 288 -32.37 70.11 27.17
CA PRO A 288 -32.58 71.22 28.12
C PRO A 288 -31.35 72.12 28.32
N SER A 289 -30.17 71.72 27.86
CA SER A 289 -28.95 72.53 27.78
C SER A 289 -28.98 73.61 26.68
N ALA A 290 -29.82 73.47 25.64
CA ALA A 290 -29.95 74.46 24.56
C ALA A 290 -30.79 75.70 24.95
N GLN A 291 -31.53 75.64 26.06
CA GLN A 291 -32.35 76.75 26.57
C GLN A 291 -31.59 77.72 27.50
N LYS A 292 -30.33 77.44 27.85
CA LYS A 292 -29.49 78.31 28.70
C LYS A 292 -28.68 79.36 27.91
N LYS A 293 -29.22 79.86 26.80
CA LYS A 293 -28.77 81.11 26.17
C LYS A 293 -29.90 82.12 26.21
N GLN A 294 -29.96 82.84 27.33
CA GLN A 294 -30.41 84.24 27.38
C GLN A 294 -29.24 85.06 27.91
#